data_AF-A0A1X7T2K7-F1
#
_entry.id   AF-A0A1X7T2K7-F1
#
_cell.length_a   1.000
_cell.length_b   1.000
_cell.length_c   1.000
_cell.angle_alpha   90.00
_cell.angle_beta   90.00
_cell.angle_gamma   90.00
#
_symmetry.space_group_name_H-M   'P 1'
#
loop_
_entity.id
_entity.type
_entity.pdbx_description
1 polymer ?
#
loop_
_entity_poly.entity_id
_entity_poly.type
_entity_poly.pdbx_seq_one_letter_code
_entity_poly.pdbx_strand_id
1 'polypeptide(L)'
;MGGTRLAVVKTMELQVETGLSSRPQLDSNDRAALTSTQQSDLNKEKVKVRLQNEKYFRKHPEIPLLLESFLQKVLLKKPDDIKAFAASYFTDPRLREIINLKLSERQNEDI
;
A
#
# COMPACT_ATOMS: atom_id res chain seq x y z
N MET A 1 -21.65 -17.50 24.46
CA MET A 1 -20.54 -18.10 23.69
C MET A 1 -19.93 -17.03 22.77
N GLY A 2 -19.15 -16.09 23.32
CA GLY A 2 -18.68 -14.89 22.61
C GLY A 2 -17.17 -14.66 22.75
N GLY A 3 -16.37 -15.72 22.74
CA GLY A 3 -14.93 -15.65 23.08
C GLY A 3 -13.97 -15.44 21.91
N THR A 4 -14.34 -15.81 20.67
CA THR A 4 -13.34 -15.96 19.60
C THR A 4 -13.09 -14.69 18.79
N ARG A 5 -14.07 -13.79 18.68
CA ARG A 5 -13.94 -12.56 17.88
C ARG A 5 -13.03 -11.51 18.52
N LEU A 6 -13.03 -11.38 19.85
CA LEU A 6 -12.21 -10.39 20.54
C LEU A 6 -10.73 -10.78 20.56
N ALA A 7 -10.44 -12.09 20.59
CA ALA A 7 -9.08 -12.59 20.50
C ALA A 7 -8.45 -12.23 19.15
N VAL A 8 -9.12 -12.48 18.02
CA VAL A 8 -8.55 -12.20 16.69
C VAL A 8 -8.25 -10.71 16.48
N VAL A 9 -9.16 -9.83 16.90
CA VAL A 9 -8.97 -8.38 16.77
C VAL A 9 -7.85 -7.90 17.70
N LYS A 10 -7.80 -8.40 18.94
CA LYS A 10 -6.74 -8.05 19.90
C LYS A 10 -5.37 -8.59 19.48
N THR A 11 -5.31 -9.75 18.85
CA THR A 11 -4.09 -10.31 18.28
C THR A 11 -3.60 -9.46 17.10
N MET A 12 -4.50 -8.97 16.24
CA MET A 12 -4.14 -8.06 15.14
C MET A 12 -3.67 -6.69 15.64
N GLU A 13 -4.28 -6.12 16.68
CA GLU A 13 -3.84 -4.84 17.27
C GLU A 13 -2.47 -4.96 17.97
N LEU A 14 -2.22 -6.05 18.72
CA LEU A 14 -0.92 -6.31 19.37
C LEU A 14 0.23 -6.55 18.37
N GLN A 15 -0.08 -6.99 17.16
CA GLN A 15 0.91 -7.26 16.11
C GLN A 15 1.39 -5.99 15.38
N VAL A 16 0.67 -4.87 15.52
CA VAL A 16 1.12 -3.57 14.98
C VAL A 16 2.21 -2.95 15.85
N GLU A 17 2.25 -3.24 17.15
CA GLU A 17 3.19 -2.61 18.11
C GLU A 17 4.56 -3.31 18.20
N THR A 18 4.73 -4.54 17.71
CA THR A 18 5.94 -5.35 18.02
C THR A 18 6.90 -5.59 16.85
N GLY A 19 6.69 -5.00 15.67
CA GLY A 19 7.71 -4.96 14.60
C GLY A 19 8.22 -6.32 14.07
N LEU A 20 7.63 -7.44 14.49
CA LEU A 20 8.00 -8.79 14.06
C LEU A 20 7.11 -9.19 12.89
N SER A 21 7.60 -8.89 11.67
CA SER A 21 7.00 -9.31 10.40
C SER A 21 7.16 -10.82 10.17
N SER A 22 6.46 -11.64 10.94
CA SER A 22 6.16 -13.02 10.56
C SER A 22 4.78 -13.03 9.93
N ARG A 23 4.74 -12.78 8.62
CA ARG A 23 3.54 -12.95 7.79
C ARG A 23 3.07 -14.40 7.97
N PRO A 24 1.86 -14.68 8.47
CA PRO A 24 1.41 -16.07 8.60
C PRO A 24 1.44 -16.70 7.22
N GLN A 25 2.22 -17.77 7.06
CA GLN A 25 2.10 -18.62 5.89
C GLN A 25 0.71 -19.25 5.94
N LEU A 26 -0.17 -18.77 5.06
CA LEU A 26 -1.51 -19.33 4.88
C LEU A 26 -1.34 -20.69 4.24
N ASP A 27 -1.42 -21.74 5.04
CA ASP A 27 -1.47 -23.12 4.57
C ASP A 27 -2.63 -23.29 3.60
N SER A 28 -2.43 -24.07 2.54
CA SER A 28 -3.37 -24.26 1.43
C SER A 28 -4.74 -24.80 1.83
N ASN A 29 -4.91 -25.24 3.08
CA ASN A 29 -6.15 -25.75 3.65
C ASN A 29 -7.11 -24.65 4.17
N ASP A 30 -6.68 -23.39 4.30
CA ASP A 30 -7.52 -22.30 4.83
C ASP A 30 -8.38 -21.58 3.76
N ARG A 31 -8.31 -22.00 2.49
CA ARG A 31 -9.12 -21.39 1.42
C ARG A 31 -10.63 -21.61 1.60
N ALA A 32 -11.03 -22.51 2.50
CA ALA A 32 -12.42 -22.77 2.89
C ALA A 32 -12.83 -22.15 4.25
N ALA A 33 -11.99 -21.32 4.88
CA ALA A 33 -12.23 -20.78 6.22
C ALA A 33 -13.38 -19.75 6.31
N LEU A 34 -13.92 -19.29 5.17
CA LEU A 34 -14.96 -18.27 5.11
C LEU A 34 -16.27 -18.88 4.62
N THR A 35 -17.33 -18.70 5.41
CA THR A 35 -18.69 -19.01 4.96
C THR A 35 -19.09 -18.09 3.79
N SER A 36 -20.07 -18.52 2.98
CA SER A 36 -20.56 -17.74 1.84
C SER A 36 -20.97 -16.30 2.21
N THR A 37 -21.61 -16.12 3.37
CA THR A 37 -21.97 -14.81 3.91
C THR A 37 -20.74 -13.96 4.25
N GLN A 38 -19.75 -14.54 4.94
CA GLN A 38 -18.50 -13.84 5.25
C GLN A 38 -17.75 -13.43 3.98
N GLN A 39 -17.74 -14.30 2.97
CA GLN A 39 -17.12 -13.99 1.68
C GLN A 39 -17.84 -12.84 0.96
N SER A 40 -19.16 -12.80 1.01
CA SER A 40 -19.98 -11.71 0.45
C SER A 40 -19.70 -10.38 1.14
N ASP A 41 -19.66 -10.37 2.46
CA ASP A 41 -19.38 -9.15 3.24
C ASP A 41 -17.94 -8.68 3.04
N LEU A 42 -16.97 -9.59 2.99
CA LEU A 42 -15.59 -9.25 2.63
C LEU A 42 -15.49 -8.65 1.23
N ASN A 43 -16.27 -9.13 0.27
CA ASN A 43 -16.27 -8.57 -1.07
C ASN A 43 -16.84 -7.13 -1.08
N LYS A 44 -17.89 -6.85 -0.31
CA LYS A 44 -18.44 -5.49 -0.14
C LYS A 44 -17.40 -4.55 0.47
N GLU A 45 -16.72 -4.99 1.53
CA GLU A 45 -15.68 -4.18 2.17
C GLU A 45 -14.49 -3.95 1.22
N LYS A 46 -14.07 -4.95 0.42
CA LYS A 46 -13.04 -4.77 -0.61
C LYS A 46 -13.43 -3.71 -1.63
N VAL A 47 -14.69 -3.68 -2.09
CA VAL A 47 -15.17 -2.66 -3.02
C VAL A 47 -15.08 -1.27 -2.38
N LYS A 48 -15.49 -1.13 -1.12
CA LYS A 48 -15.41 0.13 -0.37
C LYS A 48 -13.96 0.61 -0.24
N VAL A 49 -13.04 -0.28 0.12
CA VAL A 49 -11.60 0.04 0.22
C VAL A 49 -11.04 0.46 -1.14
N ARG A 50 -11.39 -0.23 -2.23
CA ARG A 50 -10.94 0.15 -3.58
C ARG A 50 -11.41 1.56 -3.97
N LEU A 51 -12.67 1.90 -3.66
CA LEU A 51 -13.21 3.24 -3.89
C LEU A 51 -12.50 4.31 -3.04
N GLN A 52 -12.19 4.00 -1.79
CA GLN A 52 -11.44 4.90 -0.92
C GLN A 52 -10.02 5.14 -1.43
N ASN A 53 -9.33 4.08 -1.85
CA ASN A 53 -8.00 4.18 -2.44
C ASN A 53 -8.03 5.05 -3.70
N GLU A 54 -9.00 4.85 -4.60
CA GLU A 54 -9.15 5.67 -5.79
C GLU A 54 -9.38 7.15 -5.45
N LYS A 55 -10.28 7.45 -4.51
CA LYS A 55 -10.49 8.82 -4.02
C LYS A 55 -9.22 9.42 -3.43
N TYR A 56 -8.39 8.61 -2.76
CA TYR A 56 -7.11 9.05 -2.23
C TYR A 56 -6.14 9.41 -3.36
N PHE A 57 -5.95 8.55 -4.37
CA PHE A 57 -5.10 8.86 -5.53
C PHE A 57 -5.55 10.12 -6.27
N ARG A 58 -6.87 10.35 -6.43
CA ARG A 58 -7.38 11.56 -7.08
C ARG A 58 -7.12 12.84 -6.28
N LYS A 59 -7.11 12.75 -4.94
CA LYS A 59 -6.82 13.88 -4.05
C LYS A 59 -5.33 14.16 -3.87
N HIS A 60 -4.49 13.17 -4.17
CA HIS A 60 -3.05 13.20 -3.92
C HIS A 60 -2.26 13.01 -5.22
N PRO A 61 -2.19 14.03 -6.10
CA PRO A 61 -1.47 13.98 -7.38
C PRO A 61 0.05 13.78 -7.23
N GLU A 62 0.61 14.01 -6.04
CA GLU A 62 2.00 13.72 -5.71
C GLU A 62 2.35 12.22 -5.80
N ILE A 63 1.37 11.33 -5.56
CA ILE A 63 1.61 9.88 -5.54
C ILE A 63 1.88 9.32 -6.95
N PRO A 64 1.03 9.57 -7.97
CA PRO A 64 1.35 9.12 -9.32
C PRO A 64 2.66 9.72 -9.83
N LEU A 65 2.95 11.00 -9.55
CA LEU A 65 4.23 11.62 -9.89
C LEU A 65 5.43 10.92 -9.25
N LEU A 66 5.31 10.56 -7.97
CA LEU A 66 6.34 9.83 -7.24
C LEU A 66 6.62 8.45 -7.87
N LEU A 67 5.56 7.73 -8.23
CA LEU A 67 5.65 6.41 -8.87
C LEU A 67 6.20 6.51 -10.30
N GLU A 68 5.74 7.47 -11.10
CA GLU A 68 6.25 7.75 -12.45
C GLU A 68 7.76 8.03 -12.41
N SER A 69 8.20 8.90 -11.51
CA SER A 69 9.61 9.24 -11.33
C SER A 69 10.46 8.04 -10.88
N PHE A 70 9.92 7.17 -10.03
CA PHE A 70 10.58 5.94 -9.63
C PHE A 70 10.73 4.97 -10.82
N LEU A 71 9.63 4.70 -11.53
CA LEU A 71 9.61 3.80 -12.68
C LEU A 71 10.55 4.29 -13.80
N GLN A 72 10.55 5.60 -14.08
CA GLN A 72 11.49 6.18 -15.04
C GLN A 72 12.93 5.85 -14.68
N LYS A 73 13.32 6.00 -13.41
CA LYS A 73 14.68 5.67 -12.96
C LYS A 73 14.97 4.17 -13.03
N VAL A 74 14.01 3.30 -12.68
CA VAL A 74 14.16 1.85 -12.79
C VAL A 74 14.38 1.45 -14.25
N LEU A 75 13.58 1.97 -15.18
CA LEU A 75 13.68 1.64 -16.60
C LEU A 75 14.98 2.15 -17.24
N LEU A 76 15.49 3.30 -16.77
CA LEU A 76 16.76 3.87 -17.24
C LEU A 76 17.98 3.15 -16.65
N LYS A 77 17.95 2.82 -15.35
CA LYS A 77 19.11 2.24 -14.64
C LYS A 77 19.16 0.72 -14.70
N LYS A 78 18.02 0.05 -14.91
CA LYS A 78 17.87 -1.41 -14.92
C LYS A 78 18.66 -2.08 -13.78
N PRO A 79 18.35 -1.76 -12.51
CA PRO A 79 19.10 -2.30 -11.37
C PRO A 79 18.90 -3.81 -11.23
N ASP A 80 19.96 -4.52 -10.83
CA ASP A 80 19.89 -5.96 -10.54
C ASP A 80 19.04 -6.26 -9.29
N ASP A 81 19.07 -5.37 -8.29
CA ASP A 81 18.21 -5.44 -7.10
C ASP A 81 17.26 -4.24 -7.03
N ILE A 82 16.02 -4.48 -7.48
CA ILE A 82 14.94 -3.49 -7.47
C ILE A 82 14.56 -3.08 -6.04
N LYS A 83 14.66 -3.97 -5.05
CA LYS A 83 14.26 -3.68 -3.67
C LYS A 83 15.26 -2.74 -3.00
N ALA A 84 16.57 -3.02 -3.15
CA ALA A 84 17.62 -2.12 -2.66
C ALA A 84 17.54 -0.75 -3.35
N PHE A 85 17.24 -0.73 -4.64
CA PHE A 85 17.02 0.50 -5.39
C PHE A 85 15.81 1.29 -4.87
N ALA A 86 14.69 0.62 -4.62
CA ALA A 86 13.50 1.23 -4.03
C ALA A 86 13.79 1.81 -2.64
N ALA A 87 14.45 1.06 -1.77
CA ALA A 87 14.83 1.52 -0.43
C ALA A 87 15.66 2.80 -0.52
N SER A 88 16.67 2.84 -1.40
CA SER A 88 17.52 4.01 -1.59
C SER A 88 16.74 5.20 -2.17
N TYR A 89 15.82 4.96 -3.11
CA TYR A 89 15.03 6.02 -3.72
C TYR A 89 14.03 6.64 -2.76
N PHE A 90 13.26 5.81 -2.03
CA PHE A 90 12.18 6.28 -1.15
C PHE A 90 12.68 6.81 0.20
N THR A 91 13.92 6.54 0.58
CA THR A 91 14.55 7.11 1.79
C THR A 91 15.40 8.35 1.51
N ASP A 92 15.54 8.81 0.27
CA ASP A 92 16.24 10.06 -0.04
C ASP A 92 15.52 11.26 0.62
N PRO A 93 16.14 11.99 1.55
CA PRO A 93 15.51 13.13 2.23
C PRO A 93 15.04 14.24 1.29
N ARG A 94 15.66 14.34 0.11
CA ARG A 94 15.34 15.36 -0.91
C ARG A 94 14.16 14.96 -1.78
N LEU A 95 13.70 13.71 -1.70
CA LEU A 95 12.63 13.20 -2.54
C LEU A 95 11.37 14.06 -2.43
N ARG A 96 11.01 14.47 -1.21
CA ARG A 96 9.84 15.31 -0.97
C ARG A 96 9.93 16.65 -1.70
N GLU A 97 11.09 17.29 -1.63
CA GLU A 97 11.33 18.57 -2.32
C GLU A 97 11.26 18.41 -3.84
N ILE A 98 11.89 17.37 -4.39
CA ILE A 98 11.86 17.07 -5.82
C ILE A 98 10.43 16.84 -6.33
N ILE A 99 9.61 16.08 -5.59
CA ILE A 99 8.22 15.81 -5.99
C ILE A 99 7.36 17.07 -5.88
N ASN A 100 7.55 17.90 -4.85
CA ASN A 100 6.82 19.16 -4.73
C ASN A 100 7.16 20.14 -5.87
N LEU A 101 8.43 20.22 -6.26
CA LEU A 101 8.86 21.03 -7.41
C LEU A 101 8.17 20.54 -8.70
N LYS A 102 8.24 19.25 -9.00
CA LYS A 102 7.56 18.65 -10.16
C LYS A 102 6.05 18.85 -10.15
N LEU A 103 5.43 18.80 -8.97
CA LEU A 103 4.01 19.03 -8.82
C LEU A 103 3.64 20.49 -9.18
N SER A 104 4.45 21.45 -8.73
CA SER A 104 4.27 22.87 -9.07
C SER A 104 4.48 23.14 -10.57
N GLU A 105 5.46 22.48 -11.20
CA GLU A 105 5.70 22.58 -12.65
C GLU A 105 4.49 22.08 -13.44
N ARG A 106 3.97 20.89 -13.11
CA ARG A 106 2.79 20.31 -13.77
C ARG A 106 1.55 21.22 -13.63
N GLN A 107 1.37 21.86 -12.47
CA GLN A 107 0.25 22.79 -12.26
C GLN A 107 0.37 24.09 -13.07
N ASN A 108 1.59 24.52 -13.40
CA ASN A 108 1.82 25.71 -14.21
C ASN A 108 1.66 25.45 -15.71
N GLU A 109 1.78 24.19 -16.16
CA GLU A 109 1.58 23.78 -17.57
C GLU A 109 0.09 23.67 -17.94
N ASP A 110 -0.80 23.57 -16.96
CA ASP A 110 -2.26 23.44 -17.14
C ASP A 110 -2.99 24.82 -17.18
N ILE A 111 -2.26 25.95 -17.23
CA ILE A 111 -2.78 27.34 -17.35
C ILE A 111 -2.39 27.92 -18.70
#